data_AF-A0A174SQH7-F1
#
_entry.id   AF-A0A174SQH7-F1
#
_cell.length_a   1.000
_cell.length_b   1.000
_cell.length_c   1.000
_cell.angle_alpha   90.00
_cell.angle_beta   90.00
_cell.angle_gamma   90.00
#
_symmetry.space_group_name_H-M   'P 1'
#
loop_
_entity.id
_entity.type
_entity.pdbx_description
1 polymer ?
#
loop_
_entity_poly.entity_id
_entity_poly.type
_entity_poly.pdbx_seq_one_letter_code
_entity_poly.pdbx_strand_id
1 'polypeptide(L)'
;MTREQAKKNLVALGVEEPTDEQVTNYLNQHNGEVKKYQEDAEKWKKEAEKAEELQTKLDGLEQQNLTELEKEKKAREAAEKRTADLQKQLTTSAVEAIFAKANLSGEEFSGMIGALSGLDLEAAKTSAESFVNGISKRDEANKTQWQKETFDKTPNPGGGGDPDPKGGDKSAAAEYAKKYSQEHNPQPTPVSVPTQTMTF
;
A
#
# COMPACT_ATOMS: atom_id res chain seq x y z
N MET A 1 16.83 76.69 32.56
CA MET A 1 16.05 77.85 33.05
C MET A 1 17.01 78.91 33.57
N THR A 2 16.75 80.19 33.34
CA THR A 2 17.59 81.31 33.83
C THR A 2 17.03 81.90 35.13
N ARG A 3 17.87 82.67 35.86
CA ARG A 3 17.45 83.38 37.09
C ARG A 3 16.27 84.32 36.87
N GLU A 4 16.23 85.04 35.76
CA GLU A 4 15.09 85.90 35.43
C GLU A 4 13.81 85.11 35.14
N GLN A 5 13.92 83.95 34.49
CA GLN A 5 12.78 83.06 34.26
C GLN A 5 12.26 82.46 35.57
N ALA A 6 13.16 82.08 36.47
CA ALA A 6 12.81 81.62 37.82
C ALA A 6 12.09 82.71 38.63
N LYS A 7 12.56 83.96 38.58
CA LYS A 7 11.89 85.11 39.21
C LYS A 7 10.47 85.29 38.65
N LYS A 8 10.31 85.30 37.33
CA LYS A 8 8.98 85.42 36.68
C LYS A 8 8.03 84.28 37.06
N ASN A 9 8.53 83.05 37.12
CA ASN A 9 7.72 81.89 37.51
C ASN A 9 7.28 81.98 38.99
N LEU A 10 8.16 82.39 39.89
CA LEU A 10 7.82 82.56 41.30
C LEU A 10 6.80 83.68 41.52
N VAL A 11 6.91 84.79 40.79
CA VAL A 11 5.88 85.85 40.79
C VAL A 11 4.55 85.32 40.25
N ALA A 12 4.57 84.56 39.15
CA ALA A 12 3.36 83.94 38.60
C ALA A 12 2.72 82.91 39.55
N LEU A 13 3.50 82.30 40.45
CA LEU A 13 3.05 81.40 41.51
C LEU A 13 2.59 82.14 42.78
N GLY A 14 2.60 83.48 42.79
CA GLY A 14 2.05 84.31 43.86
C GLY A 14 3.08 84.88 44.84
N VAL A 15 4.39 84.81 44.55
CA VAL A 15 5.43 85.44 45.37
C VAL A 15 5.70 86.86 44.87
N GLU A 16 5.17 87.87 45.57
CA GLU A 16 5.19 89.30 45.16
C GLU A 16 6.63 89.86 45.00
N GLU A 17 7.54 89.50 45.90
CA GLU A 17 8.97 89.84 45.85
C GLU A 17 9.83 88.60 46.17
N PRO A 18 10.17 87.77 45.16
CA PRO A 18 10.92 86.55 45.40
C PRO A 18 12.37 86.86 45.78
N THR A 19 12.78 86.37 46.94
CA THR A 19 14.15 86.56 47.46
C THR A 19 15.16 85.75 46.64
N ASP A 20 16.43 86.17 46.65
CA ASP A 20 17.47 85.46 45.91
C ASP A 20 17.68 84.01 46.39
N GLU A 21 17.38 83.70 47.66
CA GLU A 21 17.33 82.34 48.19
C GLU A 21 16.17 81.52 47.59
N GLN A 22 14.95 82.08 47.51
CA GLN A 22 13.80 81.41 46.89
C GLN A 22 14.05 81.12 45.40
N VAL A 23 14.65 82.06 44.69
CA VAL A 23 15.04 81.91 43.27
C VAL A 23 16.11 80.84 43.10
N THR A 24 17.09 80.80 44.00
CA THR A 24 18.17 79.79 43.97
C THR A 24 17.63 78.40 44.27
N ASN A 25 16.76 78.26 45.26
CA ASN A 25 16.11 76.99 45.60
C ASN A 25 15.23 76.47 44.45
N TYR A 26 14.44 77.35 43.83
CA TYR A 26 13.60 76.97 42.69
C TYR A 26 14.44 76.51 41.47
N LEU A 27 15.53 77.22 41.16
CA LEU A 27 16.46 76.80 40.10
C LEU A 27 17.13 75.46 40.39
N ASN A 28 17.55 75.24 41.64
CA ASN A 28 18.18 73.98 42.04
C ASN A 28 17.19 72.81 41.96
N GLN A 29 15.95 73.02 42.40
CA GLN A 29 14.89 72.02 42.29
C GLN A 29 14.56 71.70 40.83
N HIS A 30 14.34 72.73 40.00
CA HIS A 30 14.08 72.57 38.57
C HIS A 30 15.24 71.84 37.86
N ASN A 31 16.49 72.21 38.14
CA ASN A 31 17.65 71.53 37.54
C ASN A 31 17.80 70.08 38.02
N GLY A 32 17.46 69.80 39.29
CA GLY A 32 17.41 68.44 39.83
C GLY A 32 16.35 67.57 39.16
N GLU A 33 15.16 68.13 38.94
CA GLU A 33 14.06 67.45 38.22
C GLU A 33 14.42 67.22 36.75
N VAL A 34 14.96 68.21 36.05
CA VAL A 34 15.41 68.07 34.65
C VAL A 34 16.46 66.97 34.51
N LYS A 35 17.44 66.90 35.44
CA LYS A 35 18.43 65.81 35.43
C LYS A 35 17.78 64.44 35.60
N LYS A 36 16.85 64.29 36.55
CA LYS A 36 16.10 63.04 36.73
C LYS A 36 15.32 62.65 35.48
N TYR A 37 14.64 63.60 34.85
CA TYR A 37 13.91 63.33 33.60
C TYR A 37 14.83 62.93 32.45
N GLN A 38 16.03 63.52 32.37
CA GLN A 38 17.04 63.12 31.38
C GLN A 38 17.56 61.71 31.63
N GLU A 39 17.90 61.38 32.88
CA GLU A 39 18.35 60.04 33.29
C GLU A 39 17.28 58.98 33.03
N ASP A 40 16.02 59.28 33.38
CA ASP A 40 14.90 58.41 33.07
C ASP A 40 14.73 58.26 31.56
N ALA A 41 14.69 59.36 30.80
CA ALA A 41 14.54 59.32 29.34
C ALA A 41 15.62 58.47 28.66
N GLU A 42 16.88 58.56 29.09
CA GLU A 42 17.97 57.70 28.60
C GLU A 42 17.74 56.22 28.95
N LYS A 43 17.25 55.94 30.16
CA LYS A 43 16.90 54.58 30.59
C LYS A 43 15.76 54.01 29.75
N TRP A 44 14.67 54.74 29.56
CA TRP A 44 13.53 54.33 28.74
C TRP A 44 13.95 54.13 27.28
N LYS A 45 14.84 54.97 26.76
CA LYS A 45 15.39 54.81 25.40
C LYS A 45 16.18 53.51 25.25
N LYS A 46 17.08 53.20 26.20
CA LYS A 46 17.82 51.93 26.20
C LYS A 46 16.91 50.71 26.33
N GLU A 47 15.88 50.79 27.17
CA GLU A 47 14.92 49.69 27.33
C GLU A 47 14.12 49.48 26.04
N ALA A 48 13.72 50.56 25.36
CA ALA A 48 13.03 50.52 24.08
C ALA A 48 13.91 49.90 22.97
N GLU A 49 15.17 50.33 22.85
CA GLU A 49 16.13 49.77 21.88
C GLU A 49 16.33 48.26 22.13
N LYS A 50 16.44 47.85 23.40
CA LYS A 50 16.58 46.43 23.77
C LYS A 50 15.32 45.62 23.47
N ALA A 51 14.14 46.19 23.69
CA ALA A 51 12.87 45.54 23.36
C ALA A 51 12.71 45.35 21.85
N GLU A 52 13.10 46.34 21.05
CA GLU A 52 13.05 46.30 19.59
C GLU A 52 14.03 45.24 19.03
N GLU A 53 15.22 45.12 19.62
CA GLU A 53 16.19 44.08 19.27
C GLU A 53 15.66 42.67 19.59
N LEU A 54 15.01 42.49 20.74
CA LEU A 54 14.40 41.22 21.14
C LEU A 54 13.23 40.83 20.22
N GLN A 55 12.38 41.79 19.85
CA GLN A 55 11.29 41.56 18.90
C GLN A 55 11.82 41.09 17.54
N THR A 56 12.85 41.77 17.03
CA THR A 56 13.47 41.41 15.75
C THR A 56 14.06 40.00 15.76
N LYS A 57 14.67 39.58 16.88
CA LYS A 57 15.19 38.21 17.05
C LYS A 57 14.08 37.16 17.11
N LEU A 58 12.97 37.46 17.76
CA LEU A 58 11.80 36.58 17.83
C LEU A 58 11.17 36.37 16.45
N ASP A 59 10.92 37.46 15.72
CA ASP A 59 10.35 37.41 14.38
C ASP A 59 11.26 36.60 13.43
N GLY A 60 12.58 36.78 13.54
CA GLY A 60 13.56 36.01 12.78
C GLY A 60 13.55 34.50 13.10
N LEU A 61 13.45 34.13 14.39
CA LEU A 61 13.36 32.73 14.81
C LEU A 61 12.05 32.07 14.38
N GLU A 62 10.93 32.81 14.42
CA GLU A 62 9.63 32.31 13.97
C GLU A 62 9.63 32.06 12.46
N GLN A 63 10.17 32.99 11.67
CA GLN A 63 10.33 32.81 10.22
C GLN A 63 11.25 31.62 9.86
N GLN A 64 12.36 31.43 10.59
CA GLN A 64 13.24 30.29 10.40
C GLN A 64 12.54 28.97 10.73
N ASN A 65 11.82 28.90 11.86
CA ASN A 65 11.05 27.71 12.25
C ASN A 65 9.96 27.38 11.22
N LEU A 66 9.23 28.37 10.72
CA LEU A 66 8.21 28.15 9.68
C LEU A 66 8.84 27.54 8.42
N THR A 67 10.01 28.03 8.02
CA THR A 67 10.73 27.53 6.84
C THR A 67 11.25 26.09 7.04
N GLU A 68 11.75 25.76 8.23
CA GLU A 68 12.18 24.40 8.57
C GLU A 68 11.00 23.43 8.66
N LEU A 69 9.88 23.86 9.24
CA LEU A 69 8.66 23.06 9.33
C LEU A 69 8.10 22.69 7.95
N GLU A 70 8.10 23.63 7.00
CA GLU A 70 7.68 23.36 5.61
C GLU A 70 8.61 22.35 4.92
N LYS A 71 9.92 22.46 5.13
CA LYS A 71 10.90 21.49 4.59
C LYS A 71 10.71 20.11 5.19
N GLU A 72 10.54 20.02 6.52
CA GLU A 72 10.29 18.78 7.24
C GLU A 72 8.99 18.13 6.77
N LYS A 73 7.90 18.90 6.63
CA LYS A 73 6.63 18.40 6.11
C LYS A 73 6.79 17.82 4.71
N LYS A 74 7.48 18.51 3.80
CA LYS A 74 7.74 18.02 2.44
C LYS A 74 8.62 16.77 2.42
N ALA A 75 9.63 16.71 3.30
CA ALA A 75 10.47 15.53 3.47
C ALA A 75 9.66 14.34 4.01
N ARG A 76 8.75 14.58 4.96
CA ARG A 76 7.85 13.58 5.54
C ARG A 76 6.86 13.06 4.52
N GLU A 77 6.21 13.92 3.73
CA GLU A 77 5.32 13.52 2.64
C GLU A 77 6.06 12.68 1.58
N ALA A 78 7.30 13.07 1.23
CA ALA A 78 8.13 12.31 0.31
C ALA A 78 8.55 10.94 0.89
N ALA A 79 8.83 10.87 2.20
CA ALA A 79 9.15 9.63 2.90
C ALA A 79 7.91 8.71 3.00
N GLU A 80 6.74 9.24 3.35
CA GLU A 80 5.48 8.52 3.40
C GLU A 80 5.13 7.94 2.02
N LYS A 81 5.29 8.73 0.95
CA LYS A 81 5.09 8.26 -0.42
C LYS A 81 6.05 7.11 -0.78
N ARG A 82 7.34 7.24 -0.45
CA ARG A 82 8.32 6.17 -0.69
C ARG A 82 7.99 4.89 0.07
N THR A 83 7.53 5.01 1.32
CA THR A 83 7.10 3.86 2.12
C THR A 83 5.90 3.17 1.49
N ALA A 84 4.90 3.92 1.04
CA ALA A 84 3.73 3.37 0.35
C ALA A 84 4.11 2.67 -0.97
N ASP A 85 4.99 3.27 -1.78
CA ASP A 85 5.49 2.67 -3.02
C ASP A 85 6.26 1.36 -2.73
N LEU A 86 7.15 1.34 -1.73
CA LEU A 86 7.89 0.14 -1.34
C LEU A 86 6.97 -0.96 -0.83
N GLN A 87 5.97 -0.62 -0.01
CA GLN A 87 4.98 -1.59 0.47
C GLN A 87 4.20 -2.19 -0.69
N LYS A 88 3.76 -1.36 -1.65
CA LYS A 88 3.07 -1.83 -2.85
C LYS A 88 3.95 -2.74 -3.70
N GLN A 89 5.22 -2.40 -3.90
CA GLN A 89 6.18 -3.23 -4.64
C GLN A 89 6.40 -4.59 -3.96
N LEU A 90 6.55 -4.58 -2.63
CA LEU A 90 6.70 -5.81 -1.84
C LEU A 90 5.48 -6.72 -1.99
N THR A 91 4.27 -6.16 -1.86
CA THR A 91 3.02 -6.89 -2.04
C THR A 91 2.89 -7.44 -3.47
N THR A 92 3.18 -6.61 -4.47
CA THR A 92 3.16 -7.00 -5.89
C THR A 92 4.08 -8.19 -6.15
N SER A 93 5.33 -8.09 -5.69
CA SER A 93 6.34 -9.15 -5.84
C SER A 93 5.94 -10.46 -5.17
N ALA A 94 5.34 -10.39 -3.96
CA ALA A 94 4.85 -11.57 -3.25
C ALA A 94 3.70 -12.27 -4.00
N VAL A 95 2.76 -11.49 -4.53
CA VAL A 95 1.64 -12.01 -5.33
C VAL A 95 2.15 -12.63 -6.63
N GLU A 96 3.05 -11.95 -7.34
CA GLU A 96 3.69 -12.47 -8.55
C GLU A 96 4.39 -13.80 -8.30
N ALA A 97 5.11 -13.94 -7.17
CA ALA A 97 5.78 -15.18 -6.81
C ALA A 97 4.78 -16.35 -6.60
N ILE A 98 3.64 -16.09 -5.94
CA ILE A 98 2.58 -17.09 -5.74
C ILE A 98 1.99 -17.52 -7.09
N PHE A 99 1.70 -16.56 -7.96
CA PHE A 99 1.13 -16.80 -9.27
C PHE A 99 2.11 -17.55 -10.19
N ALA A 100 3.37 -17.14 -10.21
CA ALA A 100 4.42 -17.81 -10.98
C ALA A 100 4.64 -19.26 -10.51
N LYS A 101 4.60 -19.53 -9.20
CA LYS A 101 4.70 -20.88 -8.64
C LYS A 101 3.54 -21.78 -9.09
N ALA A 102 2.38 -21.20 -9.36
CA ALA A 102 1.21 -21.88 -9.91
C ALA A 102 1.21 -21.96 -11.44
N ASN A 103 2.27 -21.47 -12.11
CA ASN A 103 2.35 -21.33 -13.55
C ASN A 103 1.25 -20.41 -14.14
N LEU A 104 0.76 -19.48 -13.32
CA LEU A 104 -0.24 -18.46 -13.67
C LEU A 104 0.48 -17.12 -13.89
N SER A 105 1.45 -17.11 -14.80
CA SER A 105 2.17 -15.91 -15.22
C SER A 105 1.64 -15.42 -16.57
N GLY A 106 1.70 -14.11 -16.82
CA GLY A 106 1.26 -13.50 -18.09
C GLY A 106 0.39 -12.27 -17.89
N GLU A 107 0.15 -11.54 -19.00
CA GLU A 107 -0.65 -10.29 -18.99
C GLU A 107 -2.08 -10.50 -18.47
N GLU A 108 -2.65 -11.69 -18.66
CA GLU A 108 -3.99 -12.04 -18.20
C GLU A 108 -4.16 -11.99 -16.67
N PHE A 109 -3.07 -12.14 -15.90
CA PHE A 109 -3.08 -12.02 -14.44
C PHE A 109 -2.61 -10.66 -13.93
N SER A 110 -2.11 -9.78 -14.81
CA SER A 110 -1.59 -8.46 -14.43
C SER A 110 -2.64 -7.58 -13.74
N GLY A 111 -3.90 -7.67 -14.17
CA GLY A 111 -5.02 -6.97 -13.54
C GLY A 111 -5.28 -7.45 -12.10
N MET A 112 -5.17 -8.75 -11.84
CA MET A 112 -5.32 -9.32 -10.51
C MET A 112 -4.13 -8.96 -9.61
N ILE A 113 -2.91 -9.04 -10.12
CA ILE A 113 -1.70 -8.60 -9.42
C ILE A 113 -1.82 -7.12 -9.03
N GLY A 114 -2.28 -6.27 -9.95
CA GLY A 114 -2.55 -4.86 -9.69
C GLY A 114 -3.60 -4.65 -8.61
N ALA A 115 -4.71 -5.40 -8.64
CA ALA A 115 -5.76 -5.32 -7.62
C ALA A 115 -5.26 -5.75 -6.22
N LEU A 116 -4.47 -6.83 -6.15
CA LEU A 116 -3.94 -7.35 -4.89
C LEU A 116 -2.79 -6.49 -4.34
N SER A 117 -2.06 -5.75 -5.20
CA SER A 117 -0.98 -4.85 -4.77
C SER A 117 -1.44 -3.72 -3.82
N GLY A 118 -2.73 -3.37 -3.85
CA GLY A 118 -3.32 -2.38 -2.97
C GLY A 118 -3.73 -2.90 -1.59
N LEU A 119 -3.64 -4.22 -1.37
CA LEU A 119 -3.92 -4.83 -0.07
C LEU A 119 -2.67 -4.85 0.82
N ASP A 120 -2.88 -5.12 2.10
CA ASP A 120 -1.77 -5.48 2.96
C ASP A 120 -1.12 -6.80 2.48
N LEU A 121 0.15 -6.98 2.80
CA LEU A 121 0.96 -8.09 2.31
C LEU A 121 0.33 -9.46 2.62
N GLU A 122 -0.22 -9.65 3.82
CA GLU A 122 -0.73 -10.94 4.27
C GLU A 122 -2.12 -11.23 3.68
N ALA A 123 -2.99 -10.22 3.58
CA ALA A 123 -4.26 -10.35 2.87
C ALA A 123 -4.06 -10.59 1.36
N ALA A 124 -3.08 -9.93 0.75
CA ALA A 124 -2.73 -10.13 -0.65
C ALA A 124 -2.23 -11.55 -0.90
N LYS A 125 -1.33 -12.08 -0.06
CA LYS A 125 -0.87 -13.48 -0.14
C LYS A 125 -2.02 -14.46 0.03
N THR A 126 -2.84 -14.28 1.07
CA THR A 126 -3.99 -15.15 1.35
C THR A 126 -4.98 -15.18 0.18
N SER A 127 -5.25 -14.00 -0.40
CA SER A 127 -6.15 -13.86 -1.55
C SER A 127 -5.55 -14.49 -2.81
N ALA A 128 -4.26 -14.27 -3.05
CA ALA A 128 -3.52 -14.90 -4.14
C ALA A 128 -3.54 -16.43 -4.04
N GLU A 129 -3.19 -16.98 -2.88
CA GLU A 129 -3.21 -18.43 -2.62
C GLU A 129 -4.61 -19.02 -2.79
N SER A 130 -5.64 -18.32 -2.30
CA SER A 130 -7.03 -18.75 -2.46
C SER A 130 -7.46 -18.78 -3.93
N PHE A 131 -7.08 -17.76 -4.70
CA PHE A 131 -7.34 -17.69 -6.14
C PHE A 131 -6.66 -18.83 -6.89
N VAL A 132 -5.36 -19.05 -6.65
CA VAL A 132 -4.58 -20.17 -7.21
C VAL A 132 -5.24 -21.51 -6.87
N ASN A 133 -5.55 -21.74 -5.59
CA ASN A 133 -6.18 -22.98 -5.14
C ASN A 133 -7.55 -23.22 -5.80
N GLY A 134 -8.31 -22.15 -6.04
CA GLY A 134 -9.60 -22.21 -6.74
C GLY A 134 -9.46 -22.58 -8.22
N ILE A 135 -8.39 -22.15 -8.89
CA ILE A 135 -8.06 -22.59 -10.26
C ILE A 135 -7.66 -24.06 -10.25
N SER A 136 -6.71 -24.46 -9.40
CA SER A 136 -6.23 -25.85 -9.34
C SER A 136 -7.36 -26.85 -9.10
N LYS A 137 -8.27 -26.57 -8.17
CA LYS A 137 -9.45 -27.43 -7.92
C LYS A 137 -10.39 -27.53 -9.12
N ARG A 138 -10.60 -26.44 -9.88
CA ARG A 138 -11.42 -26.46 -11.09
C ARG A 138 -10.74 -27.25 -12.21
N ASP A 139 -9.44 -27.14 -12.36
CA ASP A 139 -8.69 -27.91 -13.36
C ASP A 139 -8.72 -29.41 -13.07
N GLU A 140 -8.57 -29.81 -11.80
CA GLU A 140 -8.73 -31.21 -11.38
C GLU A 140 -10.15 -31.74 -11.67
N ALA A 141 -11.18 -30.96 -11.36
CA ALA A 141 -12.57 -31.32 -11.63
C ALA A 141 -12.84 -31.44 -13.15
N ASN A 142 -12.36 -30.48 -13.95
CA ASN A 142 -12.49 -30.50 -15.40
C ASN A 142 -11.74 -31.69 -16.02
N LYS A 143 -10.53 -32.00 -15.55
CA LYS A 143 -9.77 -33.17 -16.01
C LYS A 143 -10.50 -34.46 -15.67
N THR A 144 -11.08 -34.55 -14.48
CA THR A 144 -11.86 -35.72 -14.04
C THR A 144 -13.12 -35.89 -14.88
N GLN A 145 -13.84 -34.81 -15.15
CA GLN A 145 -15.01 -34.82 -16.03
C GLN A 145 -14.64 -35.20 -17.47
N TRP A 146 -13.58 -34.61 -18.02
CA TRP A 146 -13.09 -34.94 -19.36
C TRP A 146 -12.67 -36.40 -19.47
N GLN A 147 -11.95 -36.94 -18.47
CA GLN A 147 -11.60 -38.36 -18.42
C GLN A 147 -12.87 -39.20 -18.43
N LYS A 148 -13.83 -38.89 -17.56
CA LYS A 148 -15.11 -39.61 -17.52
C LYS A 148 -15.84 -39.57 -18.86
N GLU A 149 -16.01 -38.39 -19.47
CA GLU A 149 -16.69 -38.26 -20.76
C GLU A 149 -15.97 -38.95 -21.93
N THR A 150 -14.64 -38.96 -21.90
CA THR A 150 -13.81 -39.61 -22.93
C THR A 150 -13.83 -41.12 -22.79
N PHE A 151 -13.72 -41.64 -21.57
CA PHE A 151 -13.64 -43.09 -21.31
C PHE A 151 -15.01 -43.77 -21.20
N ASP A 152 -16.05 -43.13 -20.65
CA ASP A 152 -17.40 -43.71 -20.56
C ASP A 152 -18.03 -43.94 -21.95
N LYS A 153 -17.62 -43.16 -22.97
CA LYS A 153 -18.11 -43.28 -24.36
C LYS A 153 -17.26 -44.19 -25.23
N THR A 154 -16.09 -44.65 -24.77
CA THR A 154 -15.29 -45.62 -25.50
C THR A 154 -15.80 -47.03 -25.24
N PRO A 155 -16.27 -47.78 -26.27
CA PRO A 155 -16.68 -49.17 -26.10
C PRO A 155 -15.52 -49.98 -25.51
N ASN A 156 -15.75 -50.64 -24.38
CA ASN A 156 -14.74 -51.46 -23.72
C ASN A 156 -14.19 -52.49 -24.73
N PRO A 157 -12.87 -52.53 -25.01
CA PRO A 157 -12.30 -53.57 -25.86
C PRO A 157 -12.46 -54.90 -25.11
N GLY A 158 -13.49 -55.66 -25.47
CA GLY A 158 -13.94 -56.87 -24.77
C GLY A 158 -12.79 -57.79 -24.36
N GLY A 159 -12.40 -57.68 -23.10
CA GLY A 159 -11.40 -58.51 -22.46
C GLY A 159 -12.05 -59.32 -21.34
N GLY A 160 -12.48 -60.54 -21.66
CA GLY A 160 -12.53 -61.68 -20.73
C GLY A 160 -13.48 -61.64 -19.53
N GLY A 161 -14.53 -60.82 -19.52
CA GLY A 161 -15.59 -60.87 -18.49
C GLY A 161 -16.85 -61.56 -19.00
N ASP A 162 -17.51 -62.33 -18.14
CA ASP A 162 -18.80 -63.01 -18.39
C ASP A 162 -19.79 -62.12 -19.17
N PRO A 163 -20.55 -62.68 -20.13
CA PRO A 163 -21.47 -61.91 -20.94
C PRO A 163 -22.59 -61.37 -20.05
N ASP A 164 -22.57 -60.06 -19.79
CA ASP A 164 -23.74 -59.35 -19.27
C ASP A 164 -24.88 -59.51 -20.30
N PRO A 165 -26.08 -60.00 -19.92
CA PRO A 165 -27.16 -60.31 -20.86
C PRO A 165 -27.78 -59.08 -21.54
N LYS A 166 -27.37 -57.85 -21.17
CA LYS A 166 -27.87 -56.62 -21.77
C LYS A 166 -26.84 -56.02 -22.70
N GLY A 167 -26.95 -56.41 -23.97
CA GLY A 167 -26.15 -55.98 -25.11
C GLY A 167 -25.73 -54.50 -25.08
N GLY A 168 -24.51 -54.26 -24.61
CA GLY A 168 -23.76 -53.07 -24.98
C GLY A 168 -23.28 -53.20 -26.43
N ASP A 169 -23.24 -52.08 -27.15
CA ASP A 169 -22.76 -52.03 -28.53
C ASP A 169 -21.36 -52.63 -28.62
N LYS A 170 -21.20 -53.61 -29.51
CA LYS A 170 -19.94 -54.34 -29.71
C LYS A 170 -18.91 -53.39 -30.30
N SER A 171 -17.69 -53.43 -29.77
CA SER A 171 -16.60 -52.62 -30.31
C SER A 171 -16.23 -53.08 -31.73
N ALA A 172 -15.74 -52.15 -32.56
CA ALA A 172 -15.26 -52.46 -33.91
C ALA A 172 -14.16 -53.55 -33.90
N ALA A 173 -13.37 -53.62 -32.82
CA ALA A 173 -12.38 -54.67 -32.62
C ALA A 173 -13.02 -56.05 -32.39
N ALA A 174 -14.13 -56.12 -31.63
CA ALA A 174 -14.88 -57.36 -31.43
C ALA A 174 -15.51 -57.86 -32.74
N GLU A 175 -16.01 -56.95 -33.58
CA GLU A 175 -16.53 -57.31 -34.90
C GLU A 175 -15.42 -57.82 -35.84
N TYR A 176 -14.28 -57.13 -35.87
CA TYR A 176 -13.12 -57.57 -36.65
C TYR A 176 -12.62 -58.95 -36.22
N ALA A 177 -12.46 -59.19 -34.91
CA ALA A 177 -12.02 -60.48 -34.39
C ALA A 177 -13.00 -61.61 -34.73
N LYS A 178 -14.32 -61.35 -34.63
CA LYS A 178 -15.34 -62.31 -35.03
C LYS A 178 -15.26 -62.62 -36.52
N LYS A 179 -15.13 -61.61 -37.37
CA LYS A 179 -15.06 -61.77 -38.82
C LYS A 179 -13.81 -62.57 -39.23
N TYR A 180 -12.65 -62.22 -38.65
CA TYR A 180 -11.40 -62.96 -38.86
C TYR A 180 -11.53 -64.43 -38.42
N SER A 181 -12.11 -64.69 -37.25
CA SER A 181 -12.33 -66.07 -36.79
C SER A 181 -13.29 -66.84 -37.70
N GLN A 182 -14.32 -66.21 -38.24
CA GLN A 182 -15.25 -66.84 -39.19
C GLN A 182 -14.59 -67.14 -40.54
N GLU A 183 -13.73 -66.24 -41.04
CA GLU A 183 -13.03 -66.41 -42.32
C GLU A 183 -11.88 -67.43 -42.24
N HIS A 184 -11.30 -67.63 -41.05
CA HIS A 184 -10.10 -68.47 -40.88
C HIS A 184 -10.34 -69.74 -40.05
N ASN A 185 -11.57 -70.06 -39.67
CA ASN A 185 -11.87 -71.35 -39.05
C ASN A 185 -11.96 -72.44 -40.14
N PRO A 186 -11.09 -73.46 -40.14
CA PRO A 186 -11.20 -74.55 -41.11
C PRO A 186 -12.53 -75.29 -40.88
N GLN A 187 -13.34 -75.45 -41.93
CA GLN A 187 -14.48 -76.36 -41.85
C GLN A 187 -13.98 -77.77 -41.52
N PRO A 188 -14.61 -78.50 -40.57
CA PRO A 188 -14.28 -79.90 -40.35
C PRO A 188 -14.58 -80.66 -41.65
N THR A 189 -13.55 -81.25 -42.24
CA THR A 189 -13.72 -82.17 -43.36
C THR A 189 -14.49 -83.40 -42.86
N PRO A 190 -15.58 -83.82 -43.53
CA PRO A 190 -16.29 -85.02 -43.11
C PRO A 190 -15.42 -86.24 -43.41
N VAL A 191 -14.86 -86.85 -42.36
CA VAL A 191 -14.16 -88.12 -42.50
C VAL A 191 -15.19 -89.24 -42.59
N SER A 192 -15.35 -89.78 -43.80
CA SER A 192 -16.13 -90.97 -44.13
C SER A 192 -15.66 -92.17 -43.29
N VAL A 193 -16.56 -92.75 -42.50
CA VAL A 193 -16.30 -93.99 -41.76
C VAL A 193 -16.48 -95.18 -42.70
N PRO A 194 -15.46 -96.01 -43.00
CA PRO A 194 -15.66 -97.21 -43.79
C PRO A 194 -16.36 -98.30 -42.98
N THR A 195 -17.52 -98.73 -43.45
CA THR A 195 -18.26 -99.88 -42.93
C THR A 195 -17.46 -101.16 -43.21
N GLN A 196 -16.93 -101.81 -42.17
CA GLN A 196 -16.51 -103.21 -42.26
C GLN A 196 -17.60 -104.10 -41.63
N THR A 197 -18.23 -104.87 -42.51
CA THR A 197 -19.20 -105.92 -42.26
C THR A 197 -18.58 -107.08 -41.48
N MET A 198 -19.24 -107.48 -40.38
CA MET A 198 -18.98 -108.76 -39.71
C MET A 198 -19.31 -109.93 -40.63
N THR A 199 -18.45 -110.95 -40.65
CA THR A 199 -18.85 -112.34 -40.93
C THR A 199 -18.05 -113.26 -40.00
N PHE A 200 -18.74 -114.28 -39.48
CA PHE A 200 -18.36 -115.21 -38.41
C PHE A 200 -16.99 -115.89 -38.56
#